data_AF-A0A1B6E8H3-F1
#
_entry.id   AF-A0A1B6E8H3-F1
#
_cell.length_a   1.000
_cell.length_b   1.000
_cell.length_c   1.000
_cell.angle_alpha   90.00
_cell.angle_beta   90.00
_cell.angle_gamma   90.00
#
_symmetry.space_group_name_H-M   'P 1'
#
loop_
_entity.id
_entity.type
_entity.pdbx_description
1 polymer ?
#
loop_
_entity_poly.entity_id
_entity_poly.type
_entity_poly.pdbx_seq_one_letter_code
_entity_poly.pdbx_strand_id
1 'polypeptide(L)'
;MDYNDGNDDQDKIQGTRNGTNTKNLRRVESDDFGDTKVLIPETETTGFSFRKLWAFTGPGFLMSIAYLDPGNIESDLQSGTVANYKLLWILLSATILGLFVQRLAIRLGVVTGFHLSEMCYRQYRTFPRLFLWLMTEIAIIGSDMQEVIGTAIALYLLSNKMIPLYVGVLITCVDTFTFLLLDRYGLRKLEIIFAFLITVMAISFGYEFVVVKPEGTQIVKGMFFPWCKDCDSTALLQAVGIVGAVIMPHNLYLHSGLVKSRAIDRTNKAKVSEANQYFFIESAIALCVSFVINVFVVSVFAHGLYNRTNEDVLNVCLQNGLNFTENFPNDKELVNVDIYKGGLFLGCQFGILAMYVWAVGILAAGQSSTMTGCYSGQYAMEGFLNLNWARWKRVLFTRLVAIGPTFFVAFYSDINDLTNMNDLLNAVMSLQLPFATIPVIAFTSNRHIMGEFANGITNKVIATLLSAVVILINIIFVTESVLESSLAHNPLAIILLIIYCVIYVGMCLVLICHMAVSMGADNVLISKMSLEKYIGPIEFDAIHRNSEVASLSRCIGKYTTNTDVLDLSEKN
;
A
#
# COMPACT_ATOMS: atom_id res chain seq x y z
N MET A 1 2.03 6.14 -64.15
CA MET A 1 3.14 5.83 -65.06
C MET A 1 4.12 4.91 -64.36
N ASP A 2 4.06 3.58 -64.45
CA ASP A 2 2.97 2.60 -64.61
C ASP A 2 3.55 1.30 -63.97
N TYR A 3 2.84 0.59 -63.09
CA TYR A 3 2.03 -0.60 -63.39
C TYR A 3 2.65 -1.66 -64.35
N ASN A 4 2.52 -2.93 -63.95
CA ASN A 4 2.76 -4.18 -64.69
C ASN A 4 4.21 -4.67 -64.94
N ASP A 5 4.51 -5.98 -64.92
CA ASP A 5 3.76 -7.17 -64.41
C ASP A 5 4.66 -8.42 -64.30
N GLY A 6 4.17 -9.46 -63.60
CA GLY A 6 4.56 -10.88 -63.76
C GLY A 6 5.86 -11.37 -63.08
N ASN A 7 5.99 -12.65 -62.70
CA ASN A 7 5.00 -13.75 -62.68
C ASN A 7 5.50 -14.91 -61.77
N ASP A 8 4.73 -16.00 -61.71
CA ASP A 8 5.06 -17.33 -61.15
C ASP A 8 5.04 -17.45 -59.59
N ASP A 9 4.38 -18.44 -58.96
CA ASP A 9 3.53 -19.49 -59.52
C ASP A 9 2.43 -19.99 -58.54
N GLN A 10 1.58 -20.89 -59.02
CA GLN A 10 0.34 -21.38 -58.37
C GLN A 10 0.64 -22.33 -57.18
N ASP A 11 -0.29 -22.53 -56.21
CA ASP A 11 -1.23 -23.65 -56.37
C ASP A 11 -2.57 -23.62 -55.58
N LYS A 12 -3.44 -24.58 -55.94
CA LYS A 12 -4.92 -24.60 -55.84
C LYS A 12 -5.42 -26.02 -55.46
N ILE A 13 -6.64 -26.29 -54.98
CA ILE A 13 -7.79 -25.49 -54.49
C ILE A 13 -8.67 -26.44 -53.62
N GLN A 14 -9.27 -25.99 -52.50
CA GLN A 14 -10.67 -26.30 -52.12
C GLN A 14 -11.09 -25.81 -50.73
N GLY A 15 -12.28 -25.22 -50.66
CA GLY A 15 -12.98 -24.94 -49.41
C GLY A 15 -14.24 -25.79 -49.28
N THR A 16 -14.64 -26.09 -48.04
CA THR A 16 -15.94 -26.69 -47.74
C THR A 16 -16.66 -25.82 -46.73
N ARG A 17 -17.90 -25.41 -47.06
CA ARG A 17 -18.78 -24.68 -46.15
C ARG A 17 -19.06 -25.52 -44.90
N ASN A 18 -19.03 -24.88 -43.73
CA ASN A 18 -20.01 -25.14 -42.68
C ASN A 18 -20.22 -23.86 -41.88
N GLY A 19 -21.40 -23.25 -42.05
CA GLY A 19 -21.79 -22.07 -41.30
C GLY A 19 -22.48 -22.47 -40.00
N THR A 20 -21.92 -22.06 -38.87
CA THR A 20 -22.61 -22.04 -37.57
C THR A 20 -22.40 -20.69 -36.90
N ASN A 21 -23.46 -20.20 -36.25
CA ASN A 21 -23.59 -18.80 -35.82
C ASN A 21 -22.58 -18.38 -34.73
N THR A 22 -21.53 -17.63 -35.10
CA THR A 22 -20.76 -16.80 -34.17
C THR A 22 -21.35 -15.39 -34.08
N LYS A 23 -22.49 -15.26 -33.36
CA LYS A 23 -23.02 -13.94 -32.99
C LYS A 23 -22.09 -13.25 -31.99
N ASN A 24 -21.47 -12.15 -32.42
CA ASN A 24 -21.06 -11.01 -31.59
C ASN A 24 -20.44 -11.31 -30.22
N LEU A 25 -19.19 -11.78 -30.18
CA LEU A 25 -18.25 -11.26 -29.18
C LEU A 25 -17.53 -10.05 -29.79
N ARG A 26 -18.14 -8.87 -29.68
CA ARG A 26 -17.35 -7.64 -29.67
C ARG A 26 -16.54 -7.67 -28.38
N ARG A 27 -15.26 -7.99 -28.50
CA ARG A 27 -14.28 -7.72 -27.45
C ARG A 27 -14.37 -6.22 -27.18
N VAL A 28 -14.90 -5.84 -26.03
CA VAL A 28 -14.67 -4.49 -25.52
C VAL A 28 -13.18 -4.43 -25.29
N GLU A 29 -12.50 -3.50 -25.98
CA GLU A 29 -11.13 -3.15 -25.64
C GLU A 29 -11.15 -2.62 -24.21
N SER A 30 -10.77 -3.49 -23.28
CA SER A 30 -10.51 -3.09 -21.91
C SER A 30 -9.28 -2.18 -21.94
N ASP A 31 -9.45 -0.94 -21.49
CA ASP A 31 -8.39 0.05 -21.18
C ASP A 31 -7.48 -0.45 -20.04
N ASP A 32 -6.96 -1.66 -20.16
CA ASP A 32 -6.05 -2.34 -19.25
C ASP A 32 -4.61 -1.86 -19.50
N PHE A 33 -3.75 -1.99 -18.49
CA PHE A 33 -2.33 -1.58 -18.52
C PHE A 33 -1.44 -2.56 -19.32
N GLY A 34 -1.99 -3.11 -20.42
CA GLY A 34 -1.52 -4.35 -21.06
C GLY A 34 -0.43 -4.22 -22.13
N ASP A 35 -0.52 -3.22 -23.01
CA ASP A 35 0.15 -3.28 -24.32
C ASP A 35 1.61 -2.77 -24.36
N THR A 36 2.10 -2.12 -23.31
CA THR A 36 3.52 -1.70 -23.21
C THR A 36 4.13 -2.03 -21.85
N LYS A 37 4.20 -3.34 -21.53
CA LYS A 37 5.07 -3.83 -20.44
C LYS A 37 6.51 -3.42 -20.71
N VAL A 38 7.23 -2.97 -19.68
CA VAL A 38 8.64 -2.62 -19.83
C VAL A 38 9.43 -3.91 -20.08
N LEU A 39 10.03 -4.01 -21.26
CA LEU A 39 10.90 -5.12 -21.64
C LEU A 39 12.24 -5.01 -20.91
N ILE A 40 12.65 -6.11 -20.26
CA ILE A 40 13.90 -6.17 -19.52
C ILE A 40 15.04 -6.44 -20.52
N PRO A 41 16.12 -5.67 -20.52
CA PRO A 41 17.25 -5.92 -21.41
C PRO A 41 17.95 -7.22 -21.00
N GLU A 42 18.01 -8.19 -21.93
CA GLU A 42 18.86 -9.35 -21.76
C GLU A 42 20.34 -8.91 -21.82
N THR A 43 21.15 -9.43 -20.91
CA THR A 43 22.60 -9.20 -20.86
C THR A 43 23.28 -10.55 -20.70
N GLU A 44 24.31 -10.78 -21.51
CA GLU A 44 25.06 -12.05 -21.56
C GLU A 44 25.85 -12.33 -20.28
N THR A 45 26.09 -11.30 -19.47
CA THR A 45 26.78 -11.41 -18.17
C THR A 45 25.83 -11.95 -17.09
N THR A 46 26.27 -13.02 -16.42
CA THR A 46 25.57 -13.70 -15.30
C THR A 46 25.66 -12.93 -13.96
N GLY A 47 25.93 -11.63 -14.01
CA GLY A 47 26.20 -10.78 -12.84
C GLY A 47 25.22 -9.63 -12.66
N PHE A 48 25.36 -8.90 -11.56
CA PHE A 48 24.58 -7.70 -11.27
C PHE A 48 24.84 -6.61 -12.33
N SER A 49 23.76 -6.03 -12.88
CA SER A 49 23.82 -5.02 -13.93
C SER A 49 22.97 -3.80 -13.57
N PHE A 50 23.61 -2.63 -13.48
CA PHE A 50 22.93 -1.35 -13.26
C PHE A 50 21.91 -1.04 -14.37
N ARG A 51 22.12 -1.51 -15.62
CA ARG A 51 21.16 -1.36 -16.72
C ARG A 51 19.90 -2.20 -16.50
N LYS A 52 20.04 -3.41 -15.93
CA LYS A 52 18.89 -4.22 -15.50
C LYS A 52 18.20 -3.57 -14.30
N LEU A 53 18.95 -3.13 -13.27
CA LEU A 53 18.39 -2.43 -12.12
C LEU A 53 17.52 -1.25 -12.57
N TRP A 54 18.04 -0.36 -13.42
CA TRP A 54 17.30 0.80 -13.94
C TRP A 54 16.00 0.41 -14.68
N ALA A 55 15.98 -0.71 -15.39
CA ALA A 55 14.77 -1.23 -16.04
C ALA A 55 13.75 -1.77 -15.03
N PHE A 56 14.19 -2.36 -13.92
CA PHE A 56 13.32 -2.76 -12.81
C PHE A 56 12.85 -1.57 -11.97
N THR A 57 13.68 -0.54 -11.79
CA THR A 57 13.37 0.66 -10.99
C THR A 57 12.09 1.34 -11.44
N GLY A 58 11.22 1.67 -10.49
CA GLY A 58 9.91 2.27 -10.65
C GLY A 58 8.95 1.81 -9.54
N PRO A 59 8.49 0.54 -9.54
CA PRO A 59 7.51 0.02 -8.59
C PRO A 59 7.82 0.25 -7.11
N GLY A 60 9.09 0.10 -6.70
CA GLY A 60 9.53 0.34 -5.33
C GLY A 60 9.45 1.83 -4.93
N PHE A 61 9.75 2.75 -5.85
CA PHE A 61 9.58 4.20 -5.61
C PHE A 61 8.11 4.63 -5.59
N LEU A 62 7.25 4.00 -6.41
CA LEU A 62 5.80 4.21 -6.32
C LEU A 62 5.24 3.70 -4.98
N MET A 63 5.75 2.58 -4.48
CA MET A 63 5.39 2.02 -3.18
C MET A 63 5.90 2.88 -2.00
N SER A 64 7.09 3.47 -2.11
CA SER A 64 7.71 4.24 -1.03
C SER A 64 7.11 5.63 -0.82
N ILE A 65 6.20 6.07 -1.70
CA ILE A 65 5.40 7.30 -1.53
C ILE A 65 4.39 7.16 -0.40
N ALA A 66 3.79 5.99 -0.20
CA ALA A 66 2.90 5.71 0.92
C ALA A 66 3.67 5.47 2.26
N TYR A 67 4.92 5.94 2.32
CA TYR A 67 5.72 6.13 3.54
C TYR A 67 6.04 7.63 3.76
N LEU A 68 5.55 8.50 2.86
CA LEU A 68 5.81 9.93 2.72
C LEU A 68 4.52 10.71 2.48
N ASP A 69 3.36 10.09 2.69
CA ASP A 69 2.07 10.75 2.61
C ASP A 69 1.86 11.69 3.82
N PRO A 70 0.93 12.65 3.74
CA PRO A 70 0.69 13.57 4.84
C PRO A 70 0.36 12.89 6.19
N GLY A 71 -0.32 11.74 6.18
CA GLY A 71 -0.66 10.99 7.41
C GLY A 71 0.57 10.50 8.16
N ASN A 72 1.56 9.99 7.43
CA ASN A 72 2.85 9.55 7.96
C ASN A 72 3.73 10.72 8.42
N ILE A 73 3.81 11.79 7.59
CA ILE A 73 4.55 13.01 7.95
C ILE A 73 4.02 13.65 9.23
N GLU A 74 2.70 13.65 9.46
CA GLU A 74 2.10 14.18 10.70
C GLU A 74 2.45 13.31 11.91
N SER A 75 2.37 11.97 11.79
CA SER A 75 2.76 11.06 12.87
C SER A 75 4.25 11.19 13.22
N ASP A 76 5.13 11.36 12.22
CA ASP A 76 6.55 11.61 12.44
C ASP A 76 6.79 12.93 13.20
N LEU A 77 6.13 14.02 12.78
CA LEU A 77 6.19 15.34 13.43
C LEU A 77 5.68 15.31 14.88
N GLN A 78 4.57 14.61 15.14
CA GLN A 78 4.03 14.42 16.49
C GLN A 78 4.99 13.61 17.34
N SER A 79 5.53 12.51 16.81
CA SER A 79 6.45 11.62 17.53
C SER A 79 7.74 12.34 17.96
N GLY A 80 8.29 13.19 17.10
CA GLY A 80 9.44 14.03 17.43
C GLY A 80 9.11 15.03 18.54
N THR A 81 7.93 15.66 18.47
CA THR A 81 7.49 16.64 19.49
C THR A 81 7.24 16.00 20.86
N VAL A 82 6.61 14.83 20.92
CA VAL A 82 6.25 14.15 22.18
C VAL A 82 7.44 13.40 22.79
N ALA A 83 8.27 12.76 21.96
CA ALA A 83 9.27 11.80 22.43
C ALA A 83 10.71 12.13 22.02
N ASN A 84 10.96 13.26 21.38
CA ASN A 84 12.30 13.66 20.92
C ASN A 84 12.90 12.57 20.01
N TYR A 85 14.21 12.33 20.07
CA TYR A 85 14.88 11.26 19.35
C TYR A 85 14.60 9.82 19.87
N LYS A 86 13.77 9.62 20.92
CA LYS A 86 13.57 8.31 21.56
C LYS A 86 12.87 7.28 20.66
N LEU A 87 12.04 7.72 19.71
CA LEU A 87 11.24 6.84 18.85
C LEU A 87 11.89 6.53 17.49
N LEU A 88 13.07 7.10 17.19
CA LEU A 88 13.76 6.88 15.92
C LEU A 88 14.14 5.41 15.67
N TRP A 89 14.45 4.63 16.70
CA TRP A 89 14.68 3.18 16.56
C TRP A 89 13.40 2.42 16.22
N ILE A 90 12.24 2.92 16.63
CA ILE A 90 10.93 2.34 16.28
C ILE A 90 10.60 2.65 14.83
N LEU A 91 10.81 3.90 14.39
CA LEU A 91 10.72 4.26 12.96
C LEU A 91 11.62 3.38 12.10
N LEU A 92 12.91 3.25 12.44
CA LEU A 92 13.86 2.39 11.72
C LEU A 92 13.41 0.91 11.71
N SER A 93 12.98 0.40 12.86
CA SER A 93 12.49 -0.98 12.99
C SER A 93 11.22 -1.19 12.15
N ALA A 94 10.28 -0.25 12.19
CA ALA A 94 9.05 -0.27 11.42
C ALA A 94 9.33 -0.24 9.92
N THR A 95 10.28 0.57 9.43
CA THR A 95 10.66 0.56 8.01
C THR A 95 11.34 -0.76 7.60
N ILE A 96 12.20 -1.34 8.43
CA ILE A 96 12.82 -2.66 8.17
C ILE A 96 11.76 -3.76 8.11
N LEU A 97 10.79 -3.75 9.03
CA LEU A 97 9.67 -4.68 9.04
C LEU A 97 8.73 -4.45 7.84
N GLY A 98 8.49 -3.19 7.48
CA GLY A 98 7.79 -2.78 6.26
C GLY A 98 8.45 -3.36 5.02
N LEU A 99 9.76 -3.16 4.83
CA LEU A 99 10.54 -3.76 3.74
C LEU A 99 10.43 -5.30 3.72
N PHE A 100 10.41 -5.96 4.88
CA PHE A 100 10.22 -7.40 4.96
C PHE A 100 8.83 -7.84 4.45
N VAL A 101 7.75 -7.19 4.86
CA VAL A 101 6.39 -7.52 4.39
C VAL A 101 6.20 -7.13 2.92
N GLN A 102 6.70 -5.97 2.50
CA GLN A 102 6.72 -5.52 1.11
C GLN A 102 7.44 -6.53 0.21
N ARG A 103 8.58 -7.07 0.64
CA ARG A 103 9.29 -8.16 -0.07
C ARG A 103 8.44 -9.42 -0.23
N LEU A 104 7.56 -9.75 0.72
CA LEU A 104 6.62 -10.86 0.57
C LEU A 104 5.56 -10.54 -0.49
N ALA A 105 4.98 -9.33 -0.48
CA ALA A 105 4.02 -8.87 -1.48
C ALA A 105 4.60 -8.86 -2.92
N ILE A 106 5.83 -8.35 -3.10
CA ILE A 106 6.61 -8.42 -4.35
C ILE A 106 6.71 -9.88 -4.82
N ARG A 107 7.20 -10.77 -3.97
CA ARG A 107 7.47 -12.17 -4.34
C ARG A 107 6.20 -12.89 -4.78
N LEU A 108 5.06 -12.59 -4.16
CA LEU A 108 3.76 -13.13 -4.58
C LEU A 108 3.44 -12.68 -6.02
N GLY A 109 3.52 -11.38 -6.32
CA GLY A 109 3.24 -10.84 -7.66
C GLY A 109 4.22 -11.28 -8.74
N VAL A 110 5.51 -11.39 -8.41
CA VAL A 110 6.56 -11.85 -9.33
C VAL A 110 6.38 -13.33 -9.67
N VAL A 111 6.26 -14.20 -8.66
CA VAL A 111 6.20 -15.67 -8.82
C VAL A 111 4.86 -16.12 -9.42
N THR A 112 3.74 -15.67 -8.87
CA THR A 112 2.41 -16.14 -9.31
C THR A 112 1.91 -15.43 -10.56
N GLY A 113 2.36 -14.18 -10.78
CA GLY A 113 1.82 -13.28 -11.81
C GLY A 113 0.48 -12.64 -11.46
N PHE A 114 -0.04 -12.88 -10.26
CA PHE A 114 -1.27 -12.29 -9.74
C PHE A 114 -0.96 -11.40 -8.54
N HIS A 115 -1.68 -10.29 -8.40
CA HIS A 115 -1.60 -9.43 -7.21
C HIS A 115 -2.36 -10.03 -6.03
N LEU A 116 -2.12 -9.50 -4.84
CA LEU A 116 -2.62 -10.02 -3.57
C LEU A 116 -4.16 -10.16 -3.57
N SER A 117 -4.89 -9.17 -4.08
CA SER A 117 -6.36 -9.19 -4.17
C SER A 117 -6.90 -10.19 -5.20
N GLU A 118 -6.22 -10.42 -6.33
CA GLU A 118 -6.53 -11.54 -7.26
C GLU A 118 -6.33 -12.90 -6.57
N MET A 119 -5.29 -13.04 -5.73
CA MET A 119 -5.07 -14.26 -4.95
C MET A 119 -6.11 -14.45 -3.85
N CYS A 120 -6.50 -13.38 -3.15
CA CYS A 120 -7.63 -13.39 -2.23
C CYS A 120 -8.93 -13.82 -2.91
N TYR A 121 -9.19 -13.38 -4.15
CA TYR A 121 -10.39 -13.79 -4.90
C TYR A 121 -10.46 -15.28 -5.18
N ARG A 122 -9.32 -15.91 -5.47
CA ARG A 122 -9.24 -17.34 -5.81
C ARG A 122 -9.23 -18.26 -4.60
N GLN A 123 -8.58 -17.83 -3.50
CA GLN A 123 -8.40 -18.67 -2.31
C GLN A 123 -9.53 -18.50 -1.28
N TYR A 124 -10.08 -17.29 -1.11
CA TYR A 124 -11.12 -17.04 -0.12
C TYR A 124 -12.53 -17.17 -0.70
N ARG A 125 -13.44 -17.76 0.10
CA ARG A 125 -14.89 -17.74 -0.18
C ARG A 125 -15.44 -16.31 -0.18
N THR A 126 -16.61 -16.14 -0.79
CA THR A 126 -17.28 -14.86 -0.98
C THR A 126 -17.34 -13.97 0.27
N PHE A 127 -17.68 -14.53 1.45
CA PHE A 127 -17.83 -13.71 2.66
C PHE A 127 -16.50 -13.13 3.18
N PRO A 128 -15.44 -13.93 3.49
CA PRO A 128 -14.14 -13.35 3.84
C PRO A 128 -13.56 -12.45 2.75
N ARG A 129 -13.74 -12.79 1.47
CA ARG A 129 -13.28 -11.97 0.34
C ARG A 129 -13.91 -10.58 0.32
N LEU A 130 -15.24 -10.48 0.49
CA LEU A 130 -15.97 -9.21 0.51
C LEU A 130 -15.64 -8.38 1.76
N PHE A 131 -15.39 -9.03 2.90
CA PHE A 131 -14.95 -8.35 4.12
C PHE A 131 -13.53 -7.77 3.98
N LEU A 132 -12.60 -8.53 3.41
CA LEU A 132 -11.25 -8.05 3.08
C LEU A 132 -11.29 -6.88 2.09
N TRP A 133 -12.15 -6.95 1.07
CA TRP A 133 -12.37 -5.83 0.14
C TRP A 133 -12.85 -4.58 0.88
N LEU A 134 -13.91 -4.69 1.69
CA LEU A 134 -14.45 -3.57 2.45
C LEU A 134 -13.38 -2.92 3.35
N MET A 135 -12.61 -3.72 4.07
CA MET A 135 -11.51 -3.20 4.91
C MET A 135 -10.39 -2.54 4.10
N THR A 136 -10.12 -3.04 2.88
CA THR A 136 -9.13 -2.43 1.98
C THR A 136 -9.64 -1.12 1.36
N GLU A 137 -10.93 -1.02 1.00
CA GLU A 137 -11.52 0.25 0.54
C GLU A 137 -11.56 1.30 1.64
N ILE A 138 -11.89 0.92 2.89
CA ILE A 138 -11.82 1.86 4.03
C ILE A 138 -10.38 2.35 4.24
N ALA A 139 -9.36 1.51 3.99
CA ALA A 139 -7.96 1.92 3.99
C ALA A 139 -7.67 2.98 2.91
N ILE A 140 -8.13 2.74 1.69
CA ILE A 140 -7.86 3.61 0.55
C ILE A 140 -8.59 4.95 0.71
N ILE A 141 -9.87 4.93 1.11
CA ILE A 141 -10.66 6.12 1.40
C ILE A 141 -10.01 6.92 2.54
N GLY A 142 -9.53 6.24 3.59
CA GLY A 142 -8.81 6.90 4.67
C GLY A 142 -7.55 7.62 4.19
N SER A 143 -6.74 6.95 3.36
CA SER A 143 -5.51 7.54 2.80
C SER A 143 -5.83 8.77 1.94
N ASP A 144 -6.82 8.63 1.06
CA ASP A 144 -7.34 9.70 0.20
C ASP A 144 -7.83 10.90 1.04
N MET A 145 -8.40 10.68 2.24
CA MET A 145 -8.79 11.75 3.16
C MET A 145 -7.58 12.48 3.76
N GLN A 146 -6.59 11.76 4.32
CA GLN A 146 -5.38 12.36 4.93
C GLN A 146 -4.63 13.25 3.93
N GLU A 147 -4.58 12.78 2.70
CA GLU A 147 -3.98 13.49 1.57
C GLU A 147 -4.75 14.76 1.16
N VAL A 148 -6.08 14.70 1.10
CA VAL A 148 -6.92 15.86 0.79
C VAL A 148 -6.81 16.93 1.88
N ILE A 149 -6.69 16.51 3.16
CA ILE A 149 -6.37 17.40 4.29
C ILE A 149 -5.00 18.05 4.07
N GLY A 150 -3.94 17.26 3.87
CA GLY A 150 -2.58 17.77 3.69
C GLY A 150 -2.44 18.72 2.50
N THR A 151 -3.07 18.39 1.36
CA THR A 151 -3.09 19.25 0.16
C THR A 151 -3.85 20.55 0.42
N ALA A 152 -4.99 20.52 1.10
CA ALA A 152 -5.74 21.72 1.47
C ALA A 152 -4.96 22.62 2.44
N ILE A 153 -4.28 22.04 3.43
CA ILE A 153 -3.40 22.75 4.37
C ILE A 153 -2.20 23.38 3.63
N ALA A 154 -1.57 22.66 2.71
CA ALA A 154 -0.47 23.19 1.90
C ALA A 154 -0.90 24.39 1.05
N LEU A 155 -2.07 24.31 0.40
CA LEU A 155 -2.64 25.45 -0.36
C LEU A 155 -3.01 26.62 0.56
N TYR A 156 -3.53 26.36 1.77
CA TYR A 156 -3.84 27.37 2.78
C TYR A 156 -2.58 28.12 3.24
N LEU A 157 -1.47 27.41 3.50
CA LEU A 157 -0.18 27.99 3.85
C LEU A 157 0.46 28.76 2.67
N LEU A 158 0.54 28.15 1.48
CA LEU A 158 1.14 28.76 0.28
C LEU A 158 0.42 30.04 -0.15
N SER A 159 -0.91 30.07 0.00
CA SER A 159 -1.72 31.24 -0.32
C SER A 159 -1.80 32.28 0.80
N ASN A 160 -1.05 32.11 1.89
CA ASN A 160 -1.10 32.98 3.08
C ASN A 160 -2.54 33.23 3.56
N LYS A 161 -3.29 32.14 3.77
CA LYS A 161 -4.71 32.11 4.16
C LYS A 161 -5.71 32.68 3.13
N MET A 162 -5.29 33.03 1.90
CA MET A 162 -6.21 33.54 0.87
C MET A 162 -7.15 32.46 0.29
N ILE A 163 -6.73 31.20 0.25
CA ILE A 163 -7.57 30.06 -0.16
C ILE A 163 -8.07 29.36 1.11
N PRO A 164 -9.37 29.44 1.46
CA PRO A 164 -9.93 28.72 2.60
C PRO A 164 -9.83 27.19 2.45
N LEU A 165 -9.79 26.46 3.56
CA LEU A 165 -9.59 25.01 3.57
C LEU A 165 -10.64 24.25 2.76
N TYR A 166 -11.92 24.59 2.88
CA TYR A 166 -12.98 23.98 2.05
C TYR A 166 -12.78 24.23 0.55
N VAL A 167 -12.17 25.35 0.15
CA VAL A 167 -11.81 25.63 -1.25
C VAL A 167 -10.58 24.79 -1.64
N GLY A 168 -9.59 24.68 -0.77
CA GLY A 168 -8.44 23.77 -0.96
C GLY A 168 -8.88 22.32 -1.18
N VAL A 169 -9.80 21.83 -0.35
CA VAL A 169 -10.44 20.51 -0.50
C VAL A 169 -11.13 20.36 -1.86
N LEU A 170 -11.91 21.36 -2.29
CA LEU A 170 -12.54 21.34 -3.62
C LEU A 170 -11.55 21.41 -4.79
N ILE A 171 -10.40 22.09 -4.61
CA ILE A 171 -9.33 22.12 -5.62
C ILE A 171 -8.76 20.71 -5.84
N THR A 172 -8.67 19.85 -4.81
CA THR A 172 -8.18 18.46 -4.96
C THR A 172 -9.03 17.61 -5.92
N CYS A 173 -10.29 17.99 -6.19
CA CYS A 173 -11.09 17.37 -7.25
C CYS A 173 -10.41 17.53 -8.62
N VAL A 174 -9.75 18.67 -8.88
CA VAL A 174 -9.03 18.95 -10.12
C VAL A 174 -7.82 18.02 -10.26
N ASP A 175 -7.13 17.72 -9.16
CA ASP A 175 -5.96 16.84 -9.16
C ASP A 175 -6.30 15.42 -9.59
N THR A 176 -7.53 14.95 -9.34
CA THR A 176 -8.02 13.66 -9.88
C THR A 176 -8.09 13.66 -11.41
N PHE A 177 -8.47 14.79 -12.02
CA PHE A 177 -8.45 14.95 -13.48
C PHE A 177 -7.02 15.10 -14.01
N THR A 178 -6.14 15.79 -13.27
CA THR A 178 -4.70 15.86 -13.56
C THR A 178 -4.08 14.46 -13.56
N PHE A 179 -4.37 13.63 -12.56
CA PHE A 179 -3.95 12.23 -12.52
C PHE A 179 -4.46 11.44 -13.72
N LEU A 180 -5.76 11.50 -14.04
CA LEU A 180 -6.34 10.80 -15.18
C LEU A 180 -5.76 11.26 -16.54
N LEU A 181 -5.34 12.52 -16.64
CA LEU A 181 -4.61 13.04 -17.79
C LEU A 181 -3.20 12.46 -17.86
N LEU A 182 -2.48 12.42 -16.74
CA LEU A 182 -1.13 11.86 -16.63
C LEU A 182 -1.11 10.35 -16.89
N ASP A 183 -2.12 9.61 -16.42
CA ASP A 183 -2.27 8.15 -16.56
C ASP A 183 -2.27 7.70 -18.04
N ARG A 184 -2.71 8.58 -18.94
CA ARG A 184 -2.67 8.35 -20.40
C ARG A 184 -1.24 8.32 -20.99
N TYR A 185 -0.26 8.95 -20.34
CA TYR A 185 1.09 9.12 -20.92
C TYR A 185 2.04 7.93 -20.71
N GLY A 186 1.60 6.90 -19.98
CA GLY A 186 2.30 5.63 -19.83
C GLY A 186 3.24 5.55 -18.62
N LEU A 187 3.38 4.33 -18.10
CA LEU A 187 3.94 4.02 -16.78
C LEU A 187 5.36 4.58 -16.55
N ARG A 188 6.25 4.56 -17.56
CA ARG A 188 7.62 5.07 -17.40
C ARG A 188 7.71 6.59 -17.24
N LYS A 189 6.74 7.36 -17.75
CA LYS A 189 6.70 8.81 -17.54
C LYS A 189 6.14 9.17 -16.18
N LEU A 190 5.17 8.39 -15.70
CA LEU A 190 4.62 8.49 -14.35
C LEU A 190 5.70 8.23 -13.30
N GLU A 191 6.51 7.17 -13.46
CA GLU A 191 7.68 6.90 -12.61
C GLU A 191 8.64 8.09 -12.48
N ILE A 192 8.83 8.87 -13.55
CA ILE A 192 9.68 10.08 -13.54
C ILE A 192 9.01 11.23 -12.77
N ILE A 193 7.69 11.40 -12.89
CA ILE A 193 6.92 12.40 -12.14
C ILE A 193 6.98 12.08 -10.64
N PHE A 194 6.82 10.81 -10.26
CA PHE A 194 6.98 10.36 -8.88
C PHE A 194 8.39 10.60 -8.34
N ALA A 195 9.42 10.25 -9.10
CA ALA A 195 10.81 10.55 -8.72
C ALA A 195 11.06 12.05 -8.53
N PHE A 196 10.43 12.91 -9.34
CA PHE A 196 10.46 14.36 -9.16
C PHE A 196 9.76 14.80 -7.86
N LEU A 197 8.55 14.31 -7.55
CA LEU A 197 7.84 14.64 -6.31
C LEU A 197 8.61 14.19 -5.06
N ILE A 198 9.19 12.98 -5.07
CA ILE A 198 10.07 12.49 -3.98
C ILE A 198 11.32 13.37 -3.85
N THR A 199 11.89 13.82 -4.97
CA THR A 199 13.05 14.74 -4.94
C THR A 199 12.67 16.11 -4.35
N VAL A 200 11.49 16.63 -4.65
CA VAL A 200 10.97 17.87 -4.03
C VAL A 200 10.82 17.69 -2.52
N MET A 201 10.20 16.60 -2.05
CA MET A 201 10.10 16.30 -0.61
C MET A 201 11.47 16.19 0.05
N ALA A 202 12.41 15.45 -0.56
CA ALA A 202 13.77 15.28 -0.02
C ALA A 202 14.53 16.60 0.08
N ILE A 203 14.37 17.51 -0.89
CA ILE A 203 14.98 18.84 -0.86
C ILE A 203 14.29 19.74 0.16
N SER A 204 12.96 19.75 0.23
CA SER A 204 12.22 20.58 1.19
C SER A 204 12.53 20.20 2.64
N PHE A 205 12.29 18.94 3.02
CA PHE A 205 12.51 18.49 4.40
C PHE A 205 14.00 18.41 4.75
N GLY A 206 14.87 18.13 3.76
CA GLY A 206 16.32 18.21 3.91
C GLY A 206 16.85 19.63 4.13
N TYR A 207 16.23 20.64 3.50
CA TYR A 207 16.55 22.05 3.74
C TYR A 207 16.22 22.44 5.19
N GLU A 208 15.02 22.11 5.68
CA GLU A 208 14.63 22.35 7.08
C GLU A 208 15.62 21.69 8.05
N PHE A 209 15.99 20.42 7.81
CA PHE A 209 16.98 19.71 8.63
C PHE A 209 18.35 20.42 8.69
N VAL A 210 18.83 20.94 7.55
CA VAL A 210 20.11 21.67 7.48
C VAL A 210 20.04 23.07 8.12
N VAL A 211 18.86 23.71 8.09
CA VAL A 211 18.62 25.02 8.74
C VAL A 211 18.52 24.87 10.25
N VAL A 212 17.76 23.87 10.74
CA VAL A 212 17.53 23.61 12.16
C VAL A 212 18.78 23.10 12.88
N LYS A 213 19.66 22.37 12.17
CA LYS A 213 20.94 21.82 12.69
C LYS A 213 20.79 20.99 13.98
N PRO A 214 19.91 19.95 13.99
CA PRO A 214 19.76 19.07 15.15
C PRO A 214 21.05 18.29 15.45
N GLU A 215 21.23 17.86 16.72
CA GLU A 215 22.47 17.18 17.13
C GLU A 215 22.56 15.76 16.55
N GLY A 216 23.32 15.60 15.46
CA GLY A 216 23.51 14.32 14.76
C GLY A 216 23.91 13.14 15.65
N THR A 217 24.67 13.40 16.74
CA THR A 217 25.03 12.38 17.73
C THR A 217 23.80 11.81 18.46
N GLN A 218 22.81 12.66 18.77
CA GLN A 218 21.58 12.21 19.44
C GLN A 218 20.66 11.47 18.46
N ILE A 219 20.59 11.90 17.19
CA ILE A 219 19.83 11.23 16.14
C ILE A 219 20.37 9.79 15.92
N VAL A 220 21.68 9.65 15.72
CA VAL A 220 22.31 8.33 15.49
C VAL A 220 22.16 7.44 16.73
N LYS A 221 22.27 7.99 17.95
CA LYS A 221 21.92 7.24 19.17
C LYS A 221 20.45 6.80 19.14
N GLY A 222 19.54 7.72 18.81
CA GLY A 222 18.09 7.51 18.71
C GLY A 222 17.69 6.38 17.78
N MET A 223 18.40 6.24 16.66
CA MET A 223 18.15 5.20 15.66
C MET A 223 18.62 3.80 16.08
N PHE A 224 19.78 3.67 16.75
CA PHE A 224 20.42 2.38 16.97
C PHE A 224 20.33 1.84 18.41
N PHE A 225 20.04 2.69 19.40
CA PHE A 225 19.93 2.28 20.80
C PHE A 225 18.47 2.39 21.27
N PRO A 226 17.77 1.27 21.56
CA PRO A 226 16.45 1.32 22.13
C PRO A 226 16.52 1.79 23.59
N TRP A 227 16.22 3.06 23.86
CA TRP A 227 16.00 3.55 25.22
C TRP A 227 14.58 4.08 25.41
N CYS A 228 13.83 3.42 26.28
CA CYS A 228 12.56 3.92 26.82
C CYS A 228 12.59 3.81 28.35
N LYS A 229 13.62 4.42 28.97
CA LYS A 229 13.80 4.37 30.43
C LYS A 229 12.72 5.20 31.16
N ASP A 230 12.29 6.28 30.51
CA ASP A 230 11.28 7.23 30.97
C ASP A 230 10.36 7.54 29.77
N CYS A 231 9.54 6.57 29.36
CA CYS A 231 8.53 6.72 28.31
C CYS A 231 7.14 6.67 28.94
N ASP A 232 6.39 7.74 28.73
CA ASP A 232 5.02 7.91 29.19
C ASP A 232 4.03 7.16 28.28
N SER A 233 2.77 6.99 28.70
CA SER A 233 1.73 6.32 27.88
C SER A 233 1.54 7.00 26.52
N THR A 234 1.58 8.34 26.51
CA THR A 234 1.57 9.18 25.30
C THR A 234 2.68 8.82 24.30
N ALA A 235 3.90 8.55 24.78
CA ALA A 235 5.03 8.14 23.94
C ALA A 235 4.88 6.70 23.42
N LEU A 236 4.19 5.82 24.15
CA LEU A 236 3.84 4.47 23.69
C LEU A 236 2.72 4.50 22.63
N LEU A 237 1.71 5.35 22.79
CA LEU A 237 0.69 5.59 21.76
C LEU A 237 1.32 6.13 20.47
N GLN A 238 2.24 7.08 20.56
CA GLN A 238 3.00 7.58 19.41
C GLN A 238 3.90 6.49 18.78
N ALA A 239 4.55 5.64 19.59
CA ALA A 239 5.29 4.48 19.09
C ALA A 239 4.42 3.52 18.26
N VAL A 240 3.17 3.31 18.69
CA VAL A 240 2.17 2.51 17.97
C VAL A 240 1.71 3.23 16.69
N GLY A 241 1.47 4.53 16.76
CA GLY A 241 1.13 5.39 15.62
C GLY A 241 2.14 5.26 14.49
N ILE A 242 3.44 5.39 14.79
CA ILE A 242 4.54 5.20 13.82
C ILE A 242 4.44 3.83 13.14
N VAL A 243 4.25 2.74 13.90
CA VAL A 243 4.17 1.39 13.30
C VAL A 243 2.95 1.24 12.38
N GLY A 244 1.82 1.85 12.75
CA GLY A 244 0.61 1.88 11.94
C GLY A 244 0.76 2.69 10.65
N ALA A 245 1.32 3.91 10.75
CA ALA A 245 1.53 4.81 9.62
C ALA A 245 2.61 4.31 8.65
N VAL A 246 3.69 3.70 9.15
CA VAL A 246 4.79 3.17 8.33
C VAL A 246 4.39 1.89 7.60
N ILE A 247 3.51 1.05 8.15
CA ILE A 247 3.08 -0.18 7.46
C ILE A 247 1.65 0.01 6.94
N MET A 248 1.51 0.65 5.78
CA MET A 248 0.19 0.85 5.18
C MET A 248 -0.41 -0.45 4.58
N PRO A 249 -1.64 -0.86 4.95
CA PRO A 249 -2.26 -2.10 4.46
C PRO A 249 -2.51 -2.11 2.95
N HIS A 250 -3.06 -1.01 2.41
CA HIS A 250 -3.40 -0.89 0.98
C HIS A 250 -2.14 -0.97 0.09
N ASN A 251 -1.00 -0.50 0.60
CA ASN A 251 0.26 -0.46 -0.13
C ASN A 251 0.83 -1.87 -0.41
N LEU A 252 0.50 -2.86 0.43
CA LEU A 252 0.84 -4.28 0.15
C LEU A 252 0.08 -4.83 -1.07
N TYR A 253 -1.18 -4.41 -1.26
CA TYR A 253 -1.95 -4.74 -2.46
C TYR A 253 -1.36 -4.03 -3.69
N LEU A 254 -1.12 -2.72 -3.59
CA LEU A 254 -0.51 -1.90 -4.64
C LEU A 254 0.80 -2.49 -5.15
N HIS A 255 1.76 -2.74 -4.26
CA HIS A 255 3.09 -3.18 -4.65
C HIS A 255 3.09 -4.56 -5.33
N SER A 256 2.23 -5.48 -4.88
CA SER A 256 2.02 -6.77 -5.54
C SER A 256 1.43 -6.66 -6.96
N GLY A 257 0.73 -5.55 -7.25
CA GLY A 257 0.23 -5.20 -8.58
C GLY A 257 1.29 -4.52 -9.47
N LEU A 258 2.00 -3.52 -8.94
CA LEU A 258 2.97 -2.73 -9.70
C LEU A 258 4.09 -3.56 -10.34
N VAL A 259 4.51 -4.65 -9.68
CA VAL A 259 5.53 -5.57 -10.24
C VAL A 259 5.08 -6.31 -11.51
N LYS A 260 3.76 -6.39 -11.79
CA LYS A 260 3.22 -6.95 -13.05
C LYS A 260 3.54 -6.06 -14.28
N SER A 261 3.95 -4.80 -14.08
CA SER A 261 4.35 -3.88 -15.17
C SER A 261 5.62 -4.28 -15.91
N ARG A 262 6.45 -5.15 -15.31
CA ARG A 262 7.70 -5.65 -15.89
C ARG A 262 7.48 -7.02 -16.54
N ALA A 263 7.99 -7.19 -17.76
CA ALA A 263 7.80 -8.42 -18.54
C ALA A 263 8.75 -9.54 -18.07
N ILE A 264 8.30 -10.36 -17.12
CA ILE A 264 9.09 -11.46 -16.54
C ILE A 264 8.63 -12.80 -17.11
N ASP A 265 9.57 -13.56 -17.67
CA ASP A 265 9.36 -14.96 -18.06
C ASP A 265 9.31 -15.84 -16.80
N ARG A 266 8.11 -16.34 -16.48
CA ARG A 266 7.85 -17.19 -15.32
C ARG A 266 8.11 -18.68 -15.57
N THR A 267 8.39 -19.08 -16.81
CA THR A 267 8.78 -20.46 -17.12
C THR A 267 10.21 -20.74 -16.68
N ASN A 268 11.07 -19.73 -16.75
CA ASN A 268 12.47 -19.81 -16.34
C ASN A 268 12.67 -19.37 -14.88
N LYS A 269 12.90 -20.36 -14.00
CA LYS A 269 13.17 -20.15 -12.56
C LYS A 269 14.33 -19.19 -12.28
N ALA A 270 15.37 -19.16 -13.12
CA ALA A 270 16.49 -18.25 -12.94
C ALA A 270 16.08 -16.78 -13.14
N LYS A 271 15.27 -16.49 -14.18
CA LYS A 271 14.72 -15.15 -14.43
C LYS A 271 13.77 -14.68 -13.32
N VAL A 272 12.98 -15.58 -12.74
CA VAL A 272 12.13 -15.30 -11.57
C VAL A 272 12.97 -14.98 -10.31
N SER A 273 14.05 -15.75 -10.07
CA SER A 273 14.97 -15.49 -8.96
C SER A 273 15.72 -14.15 -9.14
N GLU A 274 16.18 -13.86 -10.36
CA GLU A 274 16.84 -12.60 -10.72
C GLU A 274 15.89 -11.40 -10.51
N ALA A 275 14.65 -11.47 -10.99
CA ALA A 275 13.65 -10.40 -10.79
C ALA A 275 13.36 -10.16 -9.30
N ASN A 276 13.22 -11.23 -8.50
CA ASN A 276 13.05 -11.11 -7.04
C ASN A 276 14.24 -10.42 -6.35
N GLN A 277 15.46 -10.57 -6.86
CA GLN A 277 16.64 -9.87 -6.36
C GLN A 277 16.63 -8.38 -6.72
N TYR A 278 16.36 -8.03 -7.99
CA TYR A 278 16.34 -6.63 -8.42
C TYR A 278 15.24 -5.81 -7.75
N PHE A 279 14.00 -6.34 -7.65
CA PHE A 279 12.92 -5.64 -6.93
C PHE A 279 13.20 -5.48 -5.44
N PHE A 280 13.88 -6.44 -4.81
CA PHE A 280 14.28 -6.31 -3.40
C PHE A 280 15.33 -5.19 -3.22
N ILE A 281 16.34 -5.14 -4.08
CA ILE A 281 17.37 -4.08 -4.05
C ILE A 281 16.72 -2.71 -4.29
N GLU A 282 15.86 -2.60 -5.30
CA GLU A 282 15.14 -1.36 -5.60
C GLU A 282 14.25 -0.91 -4.44
N SER A 283 13.42 -1.79 -3.89
CA SER A 283 12.54 -1.48 -2.76
C SER A 283 13.31 -1.08 -1.52
N ALA A 284 14.47 -1.70 -1.27
CA ALA A 284 15.35 -1.32 -0.17
C ALA A 284 15.96 0.08 -0.36
N ILE A 285 16.34 0.45 -1.59
CA ILE A 285 16.81 1.81 -1.91
C ILE A 285 15.67 2.81 -1.74
N ALA A 286 14.49 2.54 -2.29
CA ALA A 286 13.34 3.43 -2.22
C ALA A 286 12.88 3.69 -0.77
N LEU A 287 12.73 2.63 0.05
CA LEU A 287 12.41 2.77 1.47
C LEU A 287 13.54 3.38 2.30
N CYS A 288 14.80 3.24 1.89
CA CYS A 288 15.91 3.95 2.53
C CYS A 288 15.84 5.46 2.25
N VAL A 289 15.45 5.87 1.04
CA VAL A 289 15.20 7.30 0.72
C VAL A 289 14.03 7.83 1.53
N SER A 290 12.89 7.11 1.59
CA SER A 290 11.76 7.54 2.43
C SER A 290 12.18 7.65 3.90
N PHE A 291 12.80 6.61 4.47
CA PHE A 291 13.29 6.64 5.85
C PHE A 291 14.19 7.85 6.18
N VAL A 292 15.07 8.27 5.27
CA VAL A 292 15.91 9.47 5.47
C VAL A 292 15.04 10.74 5.54
N ILE A 293 13.98 10.84 4.76
CA ILE A 293 13.03 11.95 4.80
C ILE A 293 12.24 11.95 6.12
N ASN A 294 11.71 10.80 6.54
CA ASN A 294 11.03 10.64 7.84
C ASN A 294 11.95 11.06 9.00
N VAL A 295 13.21 10.62 8.99
CA VAL A 295 14.23 11.04 9.98
C VAL A 295 14.46 12.55 9.95
N PHE A 296 14.44 13.22 8.79
CA PHE A 296 14.51 14.68 8.72
C PHE A 296 13.33 15.34 9.42
N VAL A 297 12.09 14.92 9.13
CA VAL A 297 10.87 15.45 9.75
C VAL A 297 10.90 15.26 11.27
N VAL A 298 11.05 14.02 11.76
CA VAL A 298 11.14 13.72 13.21
C VAL A 298 12.21 14.58 13.88
N SER A 299 13.40 14.69 13.26
CA SER A 299 14.54 15.38 13.89
C SER A 299 14.38 16.90 13.97
N VAL A 300 13.69 17.51 13.00
CA VAL A 300 13.40 18.95 12.97
C VAL A 300 12.46 19.32 14.11
N PHE A 301 11.33 18.62 14.24
CA PHE A 301 10.34 18.92 15.27
C PHE A 301 10.78 18.45 16.67
N ALA A 302 11.54 17.35 16.77
CA ALA A 302 12.21 16.95 18.01
C ALA A 302 13.19 18.01 18.54
N HIS A 303 13.92 18.71 17.67
CA HIS A 303 14.81 19.78 18.11
C HIS A 303 14.05 21.07 18.45
N GLY A 304 13.05 21.41 17.64
CA GLY A 304 12.32 22.68 17.76
C GLY A 304 11.28 22.73 18.87
N LEU A 305 10.49 21.66 19.02
CA LEU A 305 9.24 21.66 19.79
C LEU A 305 9.21 20.69 20.98
N TYR A 306 10.22 19.83 21.15
CA TYR A 306 10.25 18.92 22.30
C TYR A 306 10.18 19.66 23.64
N ASN A 307 9.17 19.33 24.45
CA ASN A 307 8.91 19.93 25.75
C ASN A 307 8.75 21.47 25.73
N ARG A 308 8.18 22.01 24.63
CA ARG A 308 7.79 23.43 24.50
C ARG A 308 6.31 23.63 24.79
N THR A 309 5.97 24.80 25.34
CA THR A 309 4.59 25.25 25.56
C THR A 309 4.09 26.15 24.43
N ASN A 310 2.78 26.37 24.37
CA ASN A 310 2.20 27.34 23.43
C ASN A 310 2.72 28.78 23.70
N GLU A 311 2.86 29.19 24.97
CA GLU A 311 3.51 30.45 25.39
C GLU A 311 4.95 30.58 24.83
N ASP A 312 5.77 29.53 24.91
CA ASP A 312 7.15 29.52 24.38
C ASP A 312 7.20 29.80 22.87
N VAL A 313 6.36 29.11 22.09
CA VAL A 313 6.30 29.26 20.63
C VAL A 313 5.74 30.61 20.23
N LEU A 314 4.68 31.07 20.90
CA LEU A 314 4.08 32.38 20.67
C LEU A 314 5.10 33.51 20.89
N ASN A 315 5.91 33.44 21.94
CA ASN A 315 6.96 34.42 22.21
C ASN A 315 8.00 34.50 21.08
N VAL A 316 8.39 33.35 20.49
CA VAL A 316 9.28 33.32 19.30
C VAL A 316 8.61 33.97 18.09
N CYS A 317 7.34 33.64 17.82
CA CYS A 317 6.58 34.24 16.71
C CYS A 317 6.53 35.77 16.82
N LEU A 318 6.18 36.29 18.01
CA LEU A 318 6.06 37.72 18.26
C LEU A 318 7.40 38.46 18.13
N GLN A 319 8.53 37.86 18.56
CA GLN A 319 9.86 38.43 18.38
C GLN A 319 10.22 38.62 16.89
N ASN A 320 9.78 37.71 16.04
CA ASN A 320 9.99 37.76 14.58
C ASN A 320 8.85 38.47 13.82
N GLY A 321 7.98 39.19 14.52
CA GLY A 321 6.93 40.03 13.93
C GLY A 321 5.73 39.26 13.35
N LEU A 322 5.59 37.99 13.67
CA LEU A 322 4.47 37.13 13.24
C LEU A 322 3.48 36.94 14.39
N ASN A 323 2.21 37.28 14.16
CA ASN A 323 1.18 37.17 15.17
C ASN A 323 0.24 35.98 14.89
N PHE A 324 0.39 34.90 15.67
CA PHE A 324 -0.39 33.67 15.53
C PHE A 324 -1.09 33.26 16.85
N THR A 325 -1.56 34.23 17.64
CA THR A 325 -2.28 34.01 18.92
C THR A 325 -3.53 33.13 18.82
N GLU A 326 -4.14 33.02 17.63
CA GLU A 326 -5.27 32.11 17.38
C GLU A 326 -4.86 30.64 17.26
N ASN A 327 -3.59 30.37 16.91
CA ASN A 327 -3.08 29.04 16.63
C ASN A 327 -2.15 28.53 17.74
N PHE A 328 -1.51 29.44 18.46
CA PHE A 328 -0.77 29.18 19.70
C PHE A 328 -1.39 30.05 20.81
N PRO A 329 -2.36 29.52 21.58
CA PRO A 329 -2.94 30.23 22.72
C PRO A 329 -1.88 30.54 23.78
N ASN A 330 -2.09 31.60 24.57
CA ASN A 330 -1.14 31.97 25.63
C ASN A 330 -1.37 31.14 26.91
N ASP A 331 -1.08 29.85 26.81
CA ASP A 331 -1.12 28.89 27.92
C ASP A 331 0.21 28.13 28.08
N LYS A 332 0.28 27.38 29.18
CA LYS A 332 1.44 26.58 29.58
C LYS A 332 1.26 25.09 29.26
N GLU A 333 0.30 24.76 28.39
CA GLU A 333 0.14 23.40 27.90
C GLU A 333 1.21 23.11 26.85
N LEU A 334 1.58 21.84 26.72
CA LEU A 334 2.52 21.41 25.69
C LEU A 334 1.87 21.56 24.31
N VAL A 335 2.64 21.99 23.32
CA VAL A 335 2.12 22.21 21.97
C VAL A 335 1.68 20.87 21.36
N ASN A 336 0.39 20.72 21.06
CA ASN A 336 -0.07 19.68 20.15
C ASN A 336 0.11 20.17 18.70
N VAL A 337 0.97 19.50 17.94
CA VAL A 337 1.47 19.95 16.63
C VAL A 337 0.86 19.11 15.53
N ASP A 338 0.38 19.79 14.51
CA ASP A 338 -0.17 19.24 13.27
C ASP A 338 0.62 19.79 12.06
N ILE A 339 0.33 19.33 10.84
CA ILE A 339 1.04 19.81 9.63
C ILE A 339 0.97 21.35 9.48
N TYR A 340 -0.14 21.98 9.89
CA TYR A 340 -0.35 23.41 9.78
C TYR A 340 0.46 24.19 10.84
N LYS A 341 0.34 23.83 12.12
CA LYS A 341 1.11 24.40 13.24
C LYS A 341 2.61 24.16 13.07
N GLY A 342 3.02 23.01 12.55
CA GLY A 342 4.41 22.73 12.20
C GLY A 342 4.96 23.73 11.18
N GLY A 343 4.20 24.02 10.13
CA GLY A 343 4.53 25.05 9.14
C GLY A 343 4.62 26.46 9.75
N LEU A 344 3.66 26.83 10.63
CA LEU A 344 3.70 28.11 11.35
C LEU A 344 4.93 28.22 12.25
N PHE A 345 5.27 27.17 13.00
CA PHE A 345 6.44 27.13 13.88
C PHE A 345 7.75 27.34 13.08
N LEU A 346 7.91 26.64 11.95
CA LEU A 346 9.06 26.83 11.07
C LEU A 346 9.12 28.28 10.54
N GLY A 347 7.97 28.85 10.17
CA GLY A 347 7.84 30.27 9.82
C GLY A 347 8.27 31.22 10.95
N CYS A 348 7.89 30.93 12.19
CA CYS A 348 8.26 31.72 13.36
C CYS A 348 9.75 31.62 13.72
N GLN A 349 10.33 30.43 13.71
CA GLN A 349 11.68 30.18 14.20
C GLN A 349 12.76 30.44 13.14
N PHE A 350 12.49 30.13 11.87
CA PHE A 350 13.46 30.17 10.76
C PHE A 350 13.07 31.13 9.63
N GLY A 351 11.92 31.79 9.74
CA GLY A 351 11.43 32.78 8.80
C GLY A 351 10.49 32.20 7.73
N ILE A 352 9.75 33.09 7.06
CA ILE A 352 8.62 32.72 6.19
C ILE A 352 8.99 31.81 5.00
N LEU A 353 10.27 31.79 4.59
CA LEU A 353 10.76 30.87 3.57
C LEU A 353 10.66 29.41 4.00
N ALA A 354 10.93 29.10 5.28
CA ALA A 354 10.81 27.74 5.82
C ALA A 354 9.36 27.25 5.80
N MET A 355 8.41 28.12 6.19
CA MET A 355 6.97 27.84 6.09
C MET A 355 6.55 27.48 4.66
N TYR A 356 7.05 28.21 3.65
CA TYR A 356 6.74 27.91 2.25
C TYR A 356 7.45 26.65 1.73
N VAL A 357 8.69 26.39 2.12
CA VAL A 357 9.43 25.17 1.75
C VAL A 357 8.75 23.92 2.34
N TRP A 358 8.30 23.99 3.59
CA TRP A 358 7.44 23.00 4.24
C TRP A 358 6.16 22.78 3.43
N ALA A 359 5.41 23.84 3.13
CA ALA A 359 4.15 23.73 2.41
C ALA A 359 4.31 23.16 0.98
N VAL A 360 5.41 23.46 0.27
CA VAL A 360 5.75 22.81 -1.01
C VAL A 360 6.03 21.31 -0.82
N GLY A 361 6.72 20.92 0.26
CA GLY A 361 6.97 19.51 0.60
C GLY A 361 5.67 18.75 0.86
N ILE A 362 4.77 19.31 1.67
CA ILE A 362 3.45 18.73 1.95
C ILE A 362 2.56 18.68 0.69
N LEU A 363 2.62 19.70 -0.18
CA LEU A 363 1.91 19.65 -1.46
C LEU A 363 2.42 18.51 -2.34
N ALA A 364 3.74 18.31 -2.42
CA ALA A 364 4.34 17.20 -3.17
C ALA A 364 3.96 15.83 -2.58
N ALA A 365 3.95 15.70 -1.25
CA ALA A 365 3.46 14.51 -0.53
C ALA A 365 2.01 14.20 -0.92
N GLY A 366 1.11 15.18 -0.78
CA GLY A 366 -0.30 15.05 -1.13
C GLY A 366 -0.52 14.59 -2.58
N GLN A 367 0.03 15.32 -3.55
CA GLN A 367 -0.10 14.97 -4.97
C GLN A 367 0.46 13.59 -5.31
N SER A 368 1.55 13.17 -4.66
CA SER A 368 2.13 11.85 -4.88
C SER A 368 1.24 10.72 -4.34
N SER A 369 0.67 10.91 -3.14
CA SER A 369 -0.31 9.99 -2.55
C SER A 369 -1.55 9.83 -3.43
N THR A 370 -2.02 10.91 -4.09
CA THR A 370 -3.26 10.90 -4.90
C THR A 370 -3.29 9.76 -5.88
N MET A 371 -2.15 9.60 -6.54
CA MET A 371 -1.95 8.64 -7.60
C MET A 371 -1.82 7.22 -7.03
N THR A 372 -1.18 7.05 -5.86
CA THR A 372 -1.04 5.73 -5.21
C THR A 372 -2.35 5.22 -4.62
N GLY A 373 -3.21 6.08 -4.05
CA GLY A 373 -4.56 5.72 -3.61
C GLY A 373 -5.42 5.24 -4.77
N CYS A 374 -5.39 5.97 -5.89
CA CYS A 374 -6.09 5.59 -7.13
C CYS A 374 -5.66 4.22 -7.69
N TYR A 375 -4.35 3.91 -7.72
CA TYR A 375 -3.86 2.60 -8.15
C TYR A 375 -4.18 1.48 -7.14
N SER A 376 -4.19 1.80 -5.84
CA SER A 376 -4.56 0.85 -4.79
C SER A 376 -6.03 0.44 -4.91
N GLY A 377 -6.93 1.41 -5.10
CA GLY A 377 -8.35 1.18 -5.40
C GLY A 377 -8.57 0.42 -6.71
N GLN A 378 -7.73 0.65 -7.72
CA GLN A 378 -7.75 -0.17 -8.93
C GLN A 378 -7.50 -1.65 -8.63
N TYR A 379 -6.34 -1.98 -8.05
CA TYR A 379 -6.02 -3.39 -7.77
C TYR A 379 -6.95 -4.02 -6.73
N ALA A 380 -7.50 -3.24 -5.79
CA ALA A 380 -8.50 -3.72 -4.84
C ALA A 380 -9.80 -4.14 -5.55
N MET A 381 -10.43 -3.25 -6.33
CA MET A 381 -11.71 -3.54 -7.00
C MET A 381 -11.59 -4.60 -8.10
N GLU A 382 -10.56 -4.52 -8.94
CA GLU A 382 -10.32 -5.51 -10.00
C GLU A 382 -9.99 -6.89 -9.41
N GLY A 383 -9.19 -6.94 -8.35
CA GLY A 383 -8.83 -8.19 -7.68
C GLY A 383 -10.00 -8.80 -6.90
N PHE A 384 -10.54 -8.10 -5.89
CA PHE A 384 -11.51 -8.69 -4.95
C PHE A 384 -12.92 -8.85 -5.51
N LEU A 385 -13.35 -8.00 -6.44
CA LEU A 385 -14.70 -8.02 -6.99
C LEU A 385 -14.76 -8.50 -8.45
N ASN A 386 -13.62 -8.53 -9.16
CA ASN A 386 -13.58 -8.78 -10.61
C ASN A 386 -14.50 -7.81 -11.39
N LEU A 387 -14.52 -6.54 -10.94
CA LEU A 387 -15.33 -5.47 -11.52
C LEU A 387 -14.53 -4.66 -12.54
N ASN A 388 -14.84 -4.86 -13.82
CA ASN A 388 -14.23 -4.12 -14.92
C ASN A 388 -14.93 -2.77 -15.11
N TRP A 389 -14.66 -1.82 -14.23
CA TRP A 389 -15.07 -0.42 -14.38
C TRP A 389 -14.05 0.37 -15.20
N ALA A 390 -14.52 1.36 -15.97
CA ALA A 390 -13.63 2.31 -16.63
C ALA A 390 -12.84 3.11 -15.57
N ARG A 391 -11.50 3.21 -15.72
CA ARG A 391 -10.58 3.80 -14.74
C ARG A 391 -11.08 5.12 -14.13
N TRP A 392 -11.51 6.06 -14.97
CA TRP A 392 -12.01 7.37 -14.54
C TRP A 392 -13.26 7.31 -13.63
N LYS A 393 -14.16 6.34 -13.84
CA LYS A 393 -15.38 6.21 -13.01
C LYS A 393 -15.06 5.74 -11.60
N ARG A 394 -14.10 4.82 -11.47
CA ARG A 394 -13.62 4.31 -10.17
C ARG A 394 -12.89 5.40 -9.40
N VAL A 395 -11.92 6.07 -10.03
CA VAL A 395 -11.17 7.17 -9.43
C VAL A 395 -12.10 8.29 -8.95
N LEU A 396 -13.05 8.70 -9.79
CA LEU A 396 -14.05 9.71 -9.41
C LEU A 396 -14.94 9.23 -8.26
N PHE A 397 -15.34 7.96 -8.24
CA PHE A 397 -16.18 7.40 -7.17
C PHE A 397 -15.46 7.37 -5.82
N THR A 398 -14.25 6.78 -5.74
CA THR A 398 -13.49 6.72 -4.49
C THR A 398 -13.18 8.12 -3.97
N ARG A 399 -12.84 9.04 -4.88
CA ARG A 399 -12.56 10.44 -4.53
C ARG A 399 -13.77 11.22 -4.04
N LEU A 400 -14.94 11.05 -4.65
CA LEU A 400 -16.17 11.67 -4.13
C LEU A 400 -16.53 11.15 -2.73
N VAL A 401 -16.25 9.87 -2.45
CA VAL A 401 -16.46 9.28 -1.11
C VAL A 401 -15.48 9.81 -0.07
N ALA A 402 -14.20 10.04 -0.42
CA ALA A 402 -13.21 10.63 0.49
C ALA A 402 -13.37 12.15 0.67
N ILE A 403 -13.65 12.88 -0.41
CA ILE A 403 -13.80 14.34 -0.39
C ILE A 403 -15.08 14.76 0.33
N GLY A 404 -16.16 13.99 0.26
CA GLY A 404 -17.45 14.31 0.92
C GLY A 404 -17.31 14.62 2.41
N PRO A 405 -16.90 13.66 3.26
CA PRO A 405 -16.68 13.88 4.69
C PRO A 405 -15.68 14.99 4.98
N THR A 406 -14.56 15.01 4.25
CA THR A 406 -13.48 15.99 4.43
C THR A 406 -13.95 17.42 4.13
N PHE A 407 -14.78 17.61 3.10
CA PHE A 407 -15.41 18.89 2.78
C PHE A 407 -16.41 19.32 3.86
N PHE A 408 -17.23 18.40 4.36
CA PHE A 408 -18.18 18.74 5.43
C PHE A 408 -17.48 19.18 6.71
N VAL A 409 -16.41 18.50 7.12
CA VAL A 409 -15.58 18.94 8.26
C VAL A 409 -14.92 20.29 7.93
N ALA A 410 -14.26 20.45 6.79
CA ALA A 410 -13.60 21.71 6.42
C ALA A 410 -14.55 22.91 6.21
N PHE A 411 -15.87 22.69 6.10
CA PHE A 411 -16.89 23.72 5.92
C PHE A 411 -17.62 24.08 7.22
N TYR A 412 -17.84 23.12 8.13
CA TYR A 412 -18.58 23.31 9.37
C TYR A 412 -17.71 23.38 10.64
N SER A 413 -16.44 22.99 10.56
CA SER A 413 -15.52 22.81 11.68
C SER A 413 -14.17 23.51 11.45
N ASP A 414 -13.41 23.68 12.53
CA ASP A 414 -12.10 24.34 12.54
C ASP A 414 -10.94 23.38 12.20
N ILE A 415 -9.72 23.94 12.04
CA ILE A 415 -8.47 23.21 11.74
C ILE A 415 -8.19 22.08 12.74
N ASN A 416 -8.52 22.28 14.01
CA ASN A 416 -8.30 21.27 15.05
C ASN A 416 -9.11 19.99 14.80
N ASP A 417 -10.32 20.09 14.22
CA ASP A 417 -11.15 18.92 13.91
C ASP A 417 -10.63 18.15 12.69
N LEU A 418 -10.02 18.84 11.72
CA LEU A 418 -9.31 18.19 10.61
C LEU A 418 -8.08 17.41 11.10
N THR A 419 -7.39 17.93 12.12
CA THR A 419 -6.26 17.25 12.78
C THR A 419 -6.73 16.00 13.53
N ASN A 420 -7.73 16.15 14.40
CA ASN A 420 -8.34 15.03 15.13
C ASN A 420 -8.85 13.93 14.17
N MET A 421 -9.34 14.31 12.98
CA MET A 421 -9.72 13.37 11.93
C MET A 421 -8.51 12.64 11.34
N ASN A 422 -7.36 13.29 11.14
CA ASN A 422 -6.14 12.64 10.66
C ASN A 422 -5.59 11.61 11.67
N ASP A 423 -5.59 11.93 12.96
CA ASP A 423 -5.21 10.99 14.02
C ASP A 423 -6.13 9.76 14.05
N LEU A 424 -7.45 9.97 13.90
CA LEU A 424 -8.44 8.89 13.77
C LEU A 424 -8.25 8.06 12.49
N LEU A 425 -7.75 8.64 11.41
CA LEU A 425 -7.43 7.92 10.18
C LEU A 425 -6.18 7.04 10.36
N ASN A 426 -5.13 7.55 11.00
CA ASN A 426 -3.94 6.75 11.39
C ASN A 426 -4.31 5.56 12.29
N ALA A 427 -5.21 5.77 13.26
CA ALA A 427 -5.81 4.70 14.07
C ALA A 427 -6.49 3.61 13.23
N VAL A 428 -7.33 4.03 12.28
CA VAL A 428 -8.09 3.15 11.37
C VAL A 428 -7.15 2.38 10.42
N MET A 429 -6.08 2.99 9.94
CA MET A 429 -5.03 2.32 9.14
C MET A 429 -4.35 1.20 9.91
N SER A 430 -3.95 1.48 11.15
CA SER A 430 -3.33 0.47 12.02
C SER A 430 -4.25 -0.73 12.18
N LEU A 431 -5.54 -0.51 12.45
CA LEU A 431 -6.55 -1.57 12.63
C LEU A 431 -6.70 -2.48 11.40
N GLN A 432 -6.45 -1.97 10.20
CA GLN A 432 -6.60 -2.75 8.96
C GLN A 432 -5.39 -3.64 8.67
N LEU A 433 -4.25 -3.44 9.32
CA LEU A 433 -3.01 -4.15 9.06
C LEU A 433 -3.11 -5.69 9.06
N PRO A 434 -3.82 -6.35 9.99
CA PRO A 434 -3.97 -7.80 9.98
C PRO A 434 -4.61 -8.32 8.67
N PHE A 435 -5.54 -7.56 8.09
CA PHE A 435 -6.25 -7.95 6.87
C PHE A 435 -5.41 -7.88 5.60
N ALA A 436 -4.30 -7.16 5.59
CA ALA A 436 -3.33 -7.17 4.50
C ALA A 436 -2.15 -8.12 4.78
N THR A 437 -1.63 -8.11 6.02
CA THR A 437 -0.46 -8.93 6.40
C THR A 437 -0.77 -10.43 6.43
N ILE A 438 -1.90 -10.86 7.01
CA ILE A 438 -2.22 -12.30 7.14
C ILE A 438 -2.33 -12.98 5.76
N PRO A 439 -3.06 -12.45 4.75
CA PRO A 439 -3.11 -13.05 3.41
C PRO A 439 -1.74 -13.12 2.72
N VAL A 440 -0.91 -12.08 2.80
CA VAL A 440 0.46 -12.07 2.24
C VAL A 440 1.28 -13.23 2.82
N ILE A 441 1.25 -13.39 4.15
CA ILE A 441 2.00 -14.43 4.86
C ILE A 441 1.44 -15.81 4.52
N ALA A 442 0.12 -15.98 4.50
CA ALA A 442 -0.56 -17.23 4.17
C ALA A 442 -0.20 -17.74 2.77
N PHE A 443 -0.25 -16.87 1.76
CA PHE A 443 0.01 -17.25 0.37
C PHE A 443 1.51 -17.43 0.07
N THR A 444 2.37 -16.54 0.57
CA THR A 444 3.83 -16.68 0.36
C THR A 444 4.46 -17.85 1.12
N SER A 445 3.76 -18.38 2.13
CA SER A 445 4.18 -19.55 2.91
C SER A 445 3.65 -20.89 2.37
N ASN A 446 2.75 -20.85 1.38
CA ASN A 446 2.11 -22.01 0.78
C ASN A 446 2.93 -22.56 -0.40
N ARG A 447 3.32 -23.84 -0.32
CA ARG A 447 4.09 -24.51 -1.39
C ARG A 447 3.28 -24.75 -2.66
N HIS A 448 1.96 -24.83 -2.60
CA HIS A 448 1.11 -24.99 -3.79
C HIS A 448 1.00 -23.68 -4.60
N ILE A 449 1.11 -22.52 -3.94
CA ILE A 449 1.04 -21.20 -4.60
C ILE A 449 2.43 -20.75 -5.08
N MET A 450 3.45 -20.88 -4.23
CA MET A 450 4.79 -20.36 -4.52
C MET A 450 5.77 -21.40 -5.10
N GLY A 451 5.42 -22.69 -5.08
CA GLY A 451 6.30 -23.78 -5.48
C GLY A 451 7.60 -23.79 -4.66
N GLU A 452 8.73 -23.89 -5.36
CA GLU A 452 10.08 -23.81 -4.79
C GLU A 452 10.41 -22.45 -4.18
N PHE A 453 9.70 -21.38 -4.57
CA PHE A 453 9.88 -20.04 -4.02
C PHE A 453 9.07 -19.78 -2.73
N ALA A 454 8.54 -20.81 -2.06
CA ALA A 454 7.84 -20.66 -0.79
C ALA A 454 8.76 -20.15 0.34
N ASN A 455 8.18 -19.53 1.38
CA ASN A 455 8.96 -19.07 2.54
C ASN A 455 9.61 -20.22 3.30
N GLY A 456 10.91 -20.08 3.58
CA GLY A 456 11.64 -20.91 4.54
C GLY A 456 11.18 -20.68 5.98
N ILE A 457 11.53 -21.60 6.89
CA ILE A 457 11.05 -21.63 8.27
C ILE A 457 11.34 -20.31 9.00
N THR A 458 12.54 -19.74 8.86
CA THR A 458 12.92 -18.46 9.48
C THR A 458 11.99 -17.32 9.04
N ASN A 459 11.70 -17.20 7.75
CA ASN A 459 10.78 -16.18 7.23
C ASN A 459 9.35 -16.41 7.74
N LYS A 460 8.91 -17.67 7.87
CA LYS A 460 7.61 -18.01 8.45
C LYS A 460 7.52 -17.53 9.91
N VAL A 461 8.51 -17.86 10.74
CA VAL A 461 8.55 -17.45 12.16
C VAL A 461 8.58 -15.93 12.31
N ILE A 462 9.44 -15.23 11.57
CA ILE A 462 9.53 -13.75 11.60
C ILE A 462 8.19 -13.13 11.18
N ALA A 463 7.59 -13.62 10.10
CA ALA A 463 6.30 -13.13 9.60
C ALA A 463 5.15 -13.34 10.59
N THR A 464 5.05 -14.53 11.20
CA THR A 464 4.02 -14.83 12.20
C THR A 464 4.22 -14.00 13.47
N LEU A 465 5.46 -13.83 13.94
CA LEU A 465 5.76 -12.98 15.10
C LEU A 465 5.39 -11.52 14.81
N LEU A 466 5.75 -11.00 13.63
CA LEU A 466 5.39 -9.65 13.20
C LEU A 466 3.87 -9.44 13.17
N SER A 467 3.12 -10.37 12.57
CA SER A 467 1.66 -10.31 12.53
C SER A 467 1.07 -10.34 13.95
N ALA A 468 1.60 -11.16 14.86
CA ALA A 468 1.16 -11.21 16.25
C ALA A 468 1.46 -9.90 17.00
N VAL A 469 2.65 -9.29 16.81
CA VAL A 469 3.00 -7.99 17.40
C VAL A 469 2.07 -6.89 16.89
N VAL A 470 1.82 -6.83 15.57
CA VAL A 470 0.92 -5.86 14.97
C VAL A 470 -0.53 -6.03 15.44
N ILE A 471 -1.02 -7.26 15.62
CA ILE A 471 -2.35 -7.53 16.18
C ILE A 471 -2.41 -7.10 17.66
N LEU A 472 -1.39 -7.39 18.46
CA LEU A 472 -1.33 -6.99 19.88
C LEU A 472 -1.33 -5.45 20.03
N ILE A 473 -0.47 -4.77 19.26
CA ILE A 473 -0.39 -3.32 19.18
C ILE A 473 -1.77 -2.71 18.86
N ASN A 474 -2.47 -3.26 17.87
CA ASN A 474 -3.81 -2.82 17.51
C ASN A 474 -4.85 -3.03 18.60
N ILE A 475 -4.81 -4.16 19.32
CA ILE A 475 -5.74 -4.41 20.42
C ILE A 475 -5.53 -3.40 21.55
N ILE A 476 -4.27 -3.08 21.88
CA ILE A 476 -3.93 -2.06 22.89
C ILE A 476 -4.46 -0.70 22.43
N PHE A 477 -4.11 -0.28 21.21
CA PHE A 477 -4.53 1.01 20.65
C PHE A 477 -6.04 1.20 20.66
N VAL A 478 -6.79 0.23 20.14
CA VAL A 478 -8.26 0.28 20.09
C VAL A 478 -8.84 0.33 21.50
N THR A 479 -8.22 -0.37 22.46
CA THR A 479 -8.69 -0.34 23.85
C THR A 479 -8.52 1.04 24.45
N GLU A 480 -7.37 1.69 24.30
CA GLU A 480 -7.17 3.05 24.83
C GLU A 480 -8.05 4.09 24.12
N SER A 481 -8.12 4.08 22.78
CA SER A 481 -9.02 4.98 22.03
C SER A 481 -10.49 4.84 22.43
N VAL A 482 -10.92 3.63 22.78
CA VAL A 482 -12.28 3.36 23.26
C VAL A 482 -12.49 3.90 24.68
N LEU A 483 -11.52 3.69 25.58
CA LEU A 483 -11.60 4.17 26.97
C LEU A 483 -11.60 5.70 27.06
N GLU A 484 -10.84 6.39 26.19
CA GLU A 484 -10.80 7.86 26.15
C GLU A 484 -12.03 8.46 25.45
N SER A 485 -12.71 7.71 24.57
CA SER A 485 -13.85 8.23 23.83
C SER A 485 -15.07 8.53 24.72
N SER A 486 -15.65 9.71 24.53
CA SER A 486 -16.93 10.12 25.17
C SER A 486 -18.14 9.23 24.78
N LEU A 487 -17.97 8.34 23.80
CA LEU A 487 -18.90 7.25 23.48
C LEU A 487 -19.17 6.32 24.66
N ALA A 488 -18.28 6.25 25.66
CA ALA A 488 -18.47 5.49 26.89
C ALA A 488 -19.74 5.84 27.70
N HIS A 489 -20.40 6.97 27.40
CA HIS A 489 -21.66 7.37 28.04
C HIS A 489 -22.92 6.92 27.26
N ASN A 490 -22.78 6.45 26.02
CA ASN A 490 -23.90 6.01 25.17
C ASN A 490 -23.98 4.48 25.09
N PRO A 491 -24.97 3.81 25.73
CA PRO A 491 -25.02 2.34 25.77
C PRO A 491 -25.19 1.71 24.37
N LEU A 492 -25.85 2.39 23.43
CA LEU A 492 -25.94 1.94 22.04
C LEU A 492 -24.59 1.95 21.33
N ALA A 493 -23.72 2.94 21.60
CA ALA A 493 -22.40 3.02 21.00
C ALA A 493 -21.50 1.88 21.50
N ILE A 494 -21.56 1.59 22.81
CA ILE A 494 -20.87 0.45 23.42
C ILE A 494 -21.34 -0.89 22.80
N ILE A 495 -22.65 -1.08 22.62
CA ILE A 495 -23.18 -2.31 22.00
C ILE A 495 -22.70 -2.46 20.56
N LEU A 496 -22.76 -1.40 19.73
CA LEU A 496 -22.28 -1.43 18.35
C LEU A 496 -20.77 -1.71 18.29
N LEU A 497 -19.99 -1.12 19.18
CA LEU A 497 -18.56 -1.36 19.30
C LEU A 497 -18.24 -2.80 19.70
N ILE A 498 -18.94 -3.38 20.68
CA ILE A 498 -18.75 -4.79 21.06
C ILE A 498 -19.07 -5.71 19.88
N ILE A 499 -20.15 -5.46 19.15
CA ILE A 499 -20.51 -6.21 17.93
C ILE A 499 -19.39 -6.09 16.88
N TYR A 500 -18.88 -4.89 16.64
CA TYR A 500 -17.77 -4.65 15.74
C TYR A 500 -16.50 -5.42 16.15
N CYS A 501 -16.10 -5.35 17.42
CA CYS A 501 -14.93 -6.06 17.95
C CYS A 501 -15.08 -7.58 17.83
N VAL A 502 -16.27 -8.14 18.10
CA VAL A 502 -16.55 -9.57 17.92
C VAL A 502 -16.43 -9.99 16.45
N ILE A 503 -16.97 -9.19 15.51
CA ILE A 503 -16.83 -9.45 14.07
C ILE A 503 -15.36 -9.34 13.64
N TYR A 504 -14.65 -8.30 14.06
CA TYR A 504 -13.25 -8.05 13.74
C TYR A 504 -12.33 -9.18 14.22
N VAL A 505 -12.43 -9.55 15.50
CA VAL A 505 -11.63 -10.65 16.08
C VAL A 505 -12.03 -12.00 15.45
N GLY A 506 -13.32 -12.24 15.23
CA GLY A 506 -13.79 -13.44 14.52
C GLY A 506 -13.21 -13.56 13.11
N MET A 507 -13.17 -12.46 12.35
CA MET A 507 -12.57 -12.42 11.01
C MET A 507 -11.05 -12.61 11.04
N CYS A 508 -10.35 -11.99 11.99
CA CYS A 508 -8.91 -12.25 12.20
C CYS A 508 -8.65 -13.73 12.50
N LEU A 509 -9.44 -14.35 13.38
CA LEU A 509 -9.32 -15.79 13.70
C LEU A 509 -9.57 -16.68 12.48
N VAL A 510 -10.57 -16.38 11.64
CA VAL A 510 -10.82 -17.12 10.38
C VAL A 510 -9.61 -17.04 9.45
N LEU A 511 -9.01 -15.85 9.29
CA LEU A 511 -7.84 -15.64 8.43
C LEU A 511 -6.59 -16.31 9.00
N ILE A 512 -6.38 -16.28 10.32
CA ILE A 512 -5.29 -16.98 11.01
C ILE A 512 -5.44 -18.50 10.88
N CYS A 513 -6.66 -19.04 11.02
CA CYS A 513 -6.92 -20.47 10.79
C CYS A 513 -6.58 -20.85 9.35
N HIS A 514 -7.02 -20.07 8.36
CA HIS A 514 -6.66 -20.28 6.95
C HIS A 514 -5.14 -20.18 6.72
N MET A 515 -4.46 -19.23 7.36
CA MET A 515 -3.00 -19.10 7.31
C MET A 515 -2.30 -20.35 7.86
N ALA A 516 -2.72 -20.85 9.03
CA ALA A 516 -2.15 -22.04 9.66
C ALA A 516 -2.29 -23.29 8.77
N VAL A 517 -3.47 -23.50 8.16
CA VAL A 517 -3.70 -24.59 7.20
C VAL A 517 -2.82 -24.39 5.96
N SER A 518 -2.77 -23.18 5.40
CA SER A 518 -1.92 -22.81 4.25
C SER A 518 -0.41 -23.00 4.51
N MET A 519 0.00 -23.01 5.79
CA MET A 519 1.37 -23.26 6.23
C MET A 519 1.68 -24.75 6.46
N GLY A 520 0.68 -25.64 6.49
CA GLY A 520 0.81 -27.09 6.65
C GLY A 520 0.37 -27.64 8.00
N ALA A 521 -0.50 -26.96 8.76
CA ALA A 521 -1.11 -27.53 9.96
C ALA A 521 -2.14 -28.62 9.62
N ASP A 522 -2.14 -29.74 10.36
CA ASP A 522 -2.95 -30.92 10.06
C ASP A 522 -4.47 -30.68 10.03
N ASN A 523 -5.16 -31.38 9.12
CA ASN A 523 -6.62 -31.38 8.96
C ASN A 523 -7.40 -31.70 10.26
N VAL A 524 -6.76 -32.31 11.26
CA VAL A 524 -7.32 -32.62 12.58
C VAL A 524 -7.71 -31.37 13.36
N LEU A 525 -7.03 -30.23 13.14
CA LEU A 525 -7.40 -28.96 13.77
C LEU A 525 -8.70 -28.40 13.14
N ILE A 526 -8.85 -28.57 11.83
CA ILE A 526 -9.98 -28.05 11.03
C ILE A 526 -11.28 -28.75 11.42
N SER A 527 -11.27 -30.09 11.53
CA SER A 527 -12.47 -30.87 11.88
C SER A 527 -12.95 -30.62 13.31
N LYS A 528 -12.04 -30.30 14.23
CA LYS A 528 -12.39 -29.93 15.63
C LYS A 528 -13.01 -28.53 15.77
N MET A 529 -12.76 -27.61 14.82
CA MET A 529 -13.25 -26.23 14.89
C MET A 529 -14.47 -25.96 14.00
N SER A 530 -15.03 -26.98 13.33
CA SER A 530 -16.19 -26.86 12.42
C SER A 530 -16.04 -25.79 11.32
N LEU A 531 -14.79 -25.49 10.93
CA LEU A 531 -14.45 -24.35 10.07
C LEU A 531 -14.40 -24.68 8.56
N GLU A 532 -14.66 -25.93 8.17
CA GLU A 532 -14.75 -26.40 6.77
C GLU A 532 -15.75 -25.59 5.90
N LYS A 533 -16.73 -24.94 6.52
CA LYS A 533 -17.71 -24.09 5.81
C LYS A 533 -17.15 -22.70 5.45
N TYR A 534 -16.09 -22.24 6.13
CA TYR A 534 -15.54 -20.90 5.99
C TYR A 534 -14.15 -20.90 5.35
N ILE A 535 -13.32 -21.88 5.69
CA ILE A 535 -12.11 -22.22 4.92
C ILE A 535 -12.59 -22.71 3.55
N GLY A 536 -12.06 -22.14 2.47
CA GLY A 536 -12.44 -22.54 1.12
C GLY A 536 -12.06 -24.01 0.84
N PRO A 537 -12.62 -24.63 -0.21
CA PRO A 537 -11.96 -25.81 -0.76
C PRO A 537 -10.60 -25.32 -1.28
N ILE A 538 -9.54 -25.60 -0.54
CA ILE A 538 -8.18 -25.57 -1.09
C ILE A 538 -8.25 -26.51 -2.30
N GLU A 539 -7.74 -26.08 -3.47
CA GLU A 539 -7.70 -26.90 -4.68
C GLU A 539 -6.67 -28.04 -4.56
N PHE A 540 -6.83 -28.91 -3.56
CA PHE A 540 -6.08 -30.17 -3.43
C PHE A 540 -6.41 -31.13 -4.60
N ASP A 541 -7.64 -31.06 -5.14
CA ASP A 541 -8.13 -32.01 -6.15
C ASP A 541 -7.94 -31.58 -7.61
N ALA A 542 -7.73 -30.31 -7.93
CA ALA A 542 -7.73 -29.84 -9.32
C ALA A 542 -6.48 -30.30 -10.08
N ILE A 543 -5.32 -30.32 -9.40
CA ILE A 543 -4.06 -30.79 -9.97
C ILE A 543 -4.03 -32.32 -10.06
N HIS A 544 -4.56 -33.02 -9.05
CA HIS A 544 -4.64 -34.48 -9.08
C HIS A 544 -5.60 -34.99 -10.16
N ARG A 545 -6.81 -34.40 -10.32
CA ARG A 545 -7.73 -34.75 -11.42
C ARG A 545 -7.12 -34.54 -12.81
N ASN A 546 -6.36 -33.46 -13.02
CA ASN A 546 -5.67 -33.28 -14.32
C ASN A 546 -4.52 -34.29 -14.51
N SER A 547 -3.84 -34.73 -13.45
CA SER A 547 -2.87 -35.83 -13.55
C SER A 547 -3.52 -37.20 -13.82
N GLU A 548 -4.69 -37.46 -13.21
CA GLU A 548 -5.45 -38.70 -13.39
C GLU A 548 -6.17 -38.74 -14.74
N VAL A 549 -6.67 -37.63 -15.26
CA VAL A 549 -7.20 -37.55 -16.63
C VAL A 549 -6.05 -37.65 -17.66
N ALA A 550 -4.87 -37.12 -17.36
CA ALA A 550 -3.66 -37.29 -18.19
C ALA A 550 -2.99 -38.68 -18.06
N SER A 551 -3.37 -39.49 -17.06
CA SER A 551 -2.94 -40.89 -16.92
C SER A 551 -4.00 -41.87 -17.42
N LEU A 552 -5.30 -41.65 -17.18
CA LEU A 552 -6.39 -42.41 -17.78
C LEU A 552 -6.40 -42.28 -19.31
N SER A 553 -6.18 -41.08 -19.86
CA SER A 553 -6.03 -40.94 -21.33
C SER A 553 -4.83 -41.72 -21.87
N ARG A 554 -3.74 -41.85 -21.09
CA ARG A 554 -2.58 -42.70 -21.44
C ARG A 554 -2.79 -44.19 -21.20
N CYS A 555 -3.69 -44.59 -20.29
CA CYS A 555 -4.05 -46.00 -20.07
C CYS A 555 -5.12 -46.49 -21.05
N ILE A 556 -6.12 -45.66 -21.38
CA ILE A 556 -7.14 -45.96 -22.40
C ILE A 556 -6.48 -46.02 -23.79
N GLY A 557 -5.51 -45.13 -24.08
CA GLY A 557 -4.69 -45.19 -25.29
C GLY A 557 -3.72 -46.37 -25.40
N LYS A 558 -3.67 -47.27 -24.39
CA LYS A 558 -2.86 -48.50 -24.40
C LYS A 558 -3.68 -49.80 -24.40
N TYR A 559 -5.01 -49.73 -24.36
CA TYR A 559 -5.90 -50.90 -24.35
C TYR A 559 -6.70 -51.14 -25.64
N THR A 560 -6.42 -50.37 -26.70
CA THR A 560 -7.03 -50.52 -28.04
C THR A 560 -6.06 -50.97 -29.13
N THR A 561 -4.90 -51.51 -28.76
CA THR A 561 -3.91 -52.11 -29.67
C THR A 561 -3.38 -53.44 -29.13
N ASN A 562 -4.25 -54.45 -29.03
CA ASN A 562 -3.93 -55.89 -29.16
C ASN A 562 -5.17 -56.76 -28.92
N THR A 563 -5.90 -57.09 -29.98
CA THR A 563 -6.64 -58.34 -30.11
C THR A 563 -6.66 -58.71 -31.59
N ASP A 564 -5.88 -59.72 -31.95
CA ASP A 564 -5.99 -60.39 -33.24
C ASP A 564 -7.41 -60.95 -33.42
N VAL A 565 -8.00 -60.75 -34.59
CA VAL A 565 -9.17 -61.51 -35.04
C VAL A 565 -8.78 -62.22 -36.32
N LEU A 566 -8.79 -63.54 -36.22
CA LEU A 566 -8.47 -64.46 -37.31
C LEU A 566 -9.49 -64.34 -38.46
N ASP A 567 -8.92 -64.14 -39.64
CA ASP A 567 -9.30 -64.68 -40.94
C ASP A 567 -10.57 -65.56 -41.01
N LEU A 568 -11.55 -65.13 -41.84
CA LEU A 568 -12.56 -66.01 -42.42
C LEU A 568 -13.02 -65.47 -43.79
N SER A 569 -12.50 -66.10 -44.84
CA SER A 569 -12.92 -65.97 -46.24
C SER A 569 -14.39 -66.35 -46.47
N GLU A 570 -15.15 -65.59 -47.28
CA GLU A 570 -15.59 -66.04 -48.63
C GLU A 570 -16.49 -65.05 -49.41
N LYS A 571 -16.13 -64.88 -50.69
CA LYS A 571 -16.97 -64.75 -51.91
C LYS A 571 -17.87 -63.52 -52.21
N ASN A 572 -17.58 -62.99 -53.40
CA ASN A 572 -18.41 -62.26 -54.39
C ASN A 572 -18.77 -60.80 -54.10
#